data_AF-R6G9I0-F1
#
_entry.id   AF-R6G9I0-F1
#
_cell.length_a   1.000
_cell.length_b   1.000
_cell.length_c   1.000
_cell.angle_alpha   90.00
_cell.angle_beta   90.00
_cell.angle_gamma   90.00
#
_symmetry.space_group_name_H-M   'P 1'
#
loop_
_entity.id
_entity.type
_entity.pdbx_description
1 polymer ?
#
loop_
_entity_poly.entity_id
_entity_poly.type
_entity_poly.pdbx_seq_one_letter_code
_entity_poly.pdbx_strand_id
1 'polypeptide(L)' 'MIPILRKPGWDLNPNDKIVNTILKRCEANNGECPCHNDSEDKHCPCSAYREKDVCHCNLYVKQQ' A
#
# COMPACT_ATOMS: atom_id res chain seq x y z
N MET A 1 -13.01 0.10 5.00
CA MET A 1 -12.43 0.88 3.90
C MET A 1 -11.04 1.32 4.31
N ILE A 2 -10.02 0.93 3.55
CA ILE A 2 -8.62 1.28 3.81
C ILE A 2 -8.42 2.78 3.53
N PRO A 3 -7.74 3.56 4.41
CA PRO A 3 -7.40 4.94 4.09
C PRO A 3 -6.37 5.00 2.95
N ILE A 4 -6.64 5.83 1.94
CA ILE A 4 -5.70 6.10 0.86
C ILE A 4 -4.81 7.29 1.25
N LEU A 5 -3.50 7.09 1.23
CA LEU A 5 -2.51 8.13 1.52
C LEU A 5 -1.56 8.28 0.33
N ARG A 6 -1.62 9.40 -0.39
CA ARG A 6 -0.66 9.73 -1.46
C ARG A 6 0.35 10.73 -0.94
N LYS A 7 1.60 10.28 -0.74
CA LYS A 7 2.75 11.17 -0.45
C LYS A 7 3.09 11.99 -1.71
N PRO A 8 3.67 13.20 -1.57
CA PRO A 8 4.20 13.94 -2.72
C PRO A 8 5.18 13.08 -3.54
N GLY A 9 5.00 13.05 -4.86
CA GLY A 9 5.79 12.20 -5.76
C GLY A 9 5.43 10.71 -5.72
N TRP A 10 4.29 10.35 -5.13
CA TRP A 10 3.76 8.98 -5.14
C TRP A 10 2.32 8.96 -5.63
N ASP A 11 2.01 7.98 -6.47
CA ASP A 11 0.67 7.70 -6.95
C ASP A 11 0.22 6.29 -6.58
N LEU A 12 -1.07 6.00 -6.77
CA LEU A 12 -1.51 4.61 -6.83
C LEU A 12 -0.95 3.95 -8.09
N ASN A 13 -0.83 2.62 -8.05
CA ASN A 13 -0.50 1.86 -9.24
C ASN A 13 -1.41 2.26 -10.42
N PRO A 14 -0.87 2.56 -11.61
CA PRO A 14 -1.69 2.93 -12.76
C PRO A 14 -2.59 1.79 -13.25
N ASN A 15 -2.34 0.54 -12.83
CA ASN A 15 -3.19 -0.59 -13.12
C ASN A 15 -4.25 -0.78 -12.04
N ASP A 16 -5.48 -0.35 -12.34
CA ASP A 16 -6.63 -0.48 -11.44
C ASP A 16 -6.91 -1.92 -10.99
N LYS A 17 -6.56 -2.94 -11.80
CA LYS A 17 -6.73 -4.34 -11.38
C LYS A 17 -5.81 -4.67 -10.20
N ILE A 18 -4.60 -4.13 -10.19
CA ILE A 18 -3.64 -4.29 -9.09
C ILE A 18 -4.15 -3.54 -7.86
N VAL A 19 -4.52 -2.27 -8.03
CA VAL A 19 -5.07 -1.44 -6.94
C VAL A 19 -6.25 -2.14 -6.27
N ASN A 20 -7.26 -2.53 -7.05
CA ASN A 20 -8.47 -3.17 -6.51
C ASN A 20 -8.18 -4.52 -5.86
N THR A 21 -7.25 -5.31 -6.42
CA THR A 21 -6.87 -6.60 -5.83
C THR A 21 -6.18 -6.41 -4.48
N ILE A 22 -5.28 -5.44 -4.36
CA ILE A 22 -4.56 -5.17 -3.11
C ILE A 22 -5.53 -4.64 -2.07
N LEU A 23 -6.35 -3.64 -2.39
CA LEU A 23 -7.30 -3.06 -1.44
C LEU A 23 -8.27 -4.11 -0.90
N LYS A 24 -8.84 -4.97 -1.77
CA LYS A 24 -9.71 -6.07 -1.35
C LYS A 24 -9.01 -7.04 -0.39
N ARG A 25 -7.73 -7.35 -0.64
CA ARG A 25 -6.96 -8.22 0.24
C ARG A 25 -6.63 -7.55 1.57
N CYS A 26 -6.31 -6.25 1.57
CA CYS A 26 -6.16 -5.52 2.83
C CYS A 26 -7.46 -5.56 3.62
N GLU A 27 -8.62 -5.33 2.99
CA GLU A 27 -9.93 -5.37 3.67
C GLU A 27 -10.25 -6.76 4.23
N ALA A 28 -9.94 -7.82 3.49
CA ALA A 28 -10.06 -9.20 3.97
C ALA A 28 -9.08 -9.52 5.11
N ASN A 29 -7.94 -8.80 5.19
CA ASN A 29 -6.89 -8.97 6.19
C ASN A 29 -6.94 -7.89 7.28
N ASN A 30 -8.14 -7.48 7.70
CA ASN A 30 -8.36 -6.50 8.77
C ASN A 30 -7.61 -5.17 8.61
N GLY A 31 -7.34 -4.76 7.37
CA GLY A 31 -6.62 -3.54 7.04
C GLY A 31 -5.12 -3.70 6.82
N GLU A 32 -4.52 -4.86 7.08
CA GLU A 32 -3.07 -5.08 6.99
C GLU A 32 -2.57 -5.29 5.54
N CYS A 33 -1.30 -4.96 5.25
CA CYS A 33 -0.71 -5.20 3.92
C CYS A 33 -0.83 -6.70 3.61
N PRO A 34 -1.35 -7.06 2.42
CA PRO A 34 -1.39 -8.45 1.99
C PRO A 34 -0.03 -8.95 1.50
N CYS A 35 0.97 -8.07 1.51
CA CYS A 35 2.35 -8.41 1.23
C CYS A 35 3.02 -8.80 2.54
N HIS A 36 3.64 -9.99 2.59
CA HIS A 36 4.48 -10.44 3.69
C HIS A 36 5.79 -9.61 3.76
N ASN A 37 5.67 -8.30 3.94
CA ASN A 37 6.79 -7.39 4.17
C ASN A 37 7.20 -7.42 5.65
N ASP A 38 8.30 -6.74 5.99
CA ASP A 38 8.82 -6.65 7.37
C ASP A 38 8.53 -5.30 8.05
N SER A 39 7.45 -4.61 7.66
CA SER A 39 7.02 -3.36 8.33
C SER A 39 6.68 -3.61 9.80
N GLU A 40 7.00 -2.65 10.68
CA GLU A 40 6.63 -2.71 12.10
C GLU A 40 5.11 -2.57 12.27
N ASP A 41 4.50 -1.59 11.60
CA ASP A 41 3.04 -1.52 11.46
C ASP A 41 2.62 -2.05 10.10
N LYS A 42 1.84 -3.14 10.11
CA LYS A 42 1.33 -3.78 8.90
C LYS A 42 0.07 -3.11 8.33
N HIS A 43 -0.65 -2.28 9.09
CA HIS A 43 -1.90 -1.66 8.62
C HIS A 43 -1.64 -0.77 7.41
N CYS A 44 -2.31 -1.04 6.29
CA CYS A 44 -2.16 -0.30 5.05
C CYS A 44 -2.73 1.13 5.21
N PRO A 45 -1.98 2.19 4.86
CA PRO A 45 -0.60 2.19 4.35
C PRO A 45 0.42 1.84 5.45
N CYS A 46 1.19 0.77 5.26
CA CYS A 46 2.11 0.22 6.29
C CYS A 46 3.31 1.14 6.57
N SER A 47 4.03 0.92 7.68
CA SER A 47 5.14 1.78 8.09
C SER A 47 6.29 1.82 7.06
N ALA A 48 6.55 0.75 6.31
CA ALA A 48 7.52 0.80 5.20
C ALA A 48 7.19 1.89 4.16
N TYR A 49 5.90 2.07 3.83
CA TYR A 49 5.50 3.13 2.91
C TYR A 49 5.55 4.51 3.57
N ARG A 50 4.97 4.63 4.77
CA ARG A 50 4.84 5.91 5.45
C ARG A 50 6.21 6.52 5.78
N GLU A 51 7.11 5.70 6.33
CA GLU A 51 8.35 6.15 6.97
C GLU A 51 9.60 5.85 6.13
N LYS A 52 9.61 4.73 5.39
CA LYS A 52 10.80 4.27 4.64
C LYS A 52 10.73 4.56 3.14
N ASP A 53 9.64 5.16 2.66
CA ASP A 53 9.42 5.43 1.23
C ASP A 53 9.48 4.15 0.36
N VAL A 54 8.93 3.04 0.86
CA VAL A 54 8.86 1.77 0.12
C VAL A 54 7.48 1.13 0.23
N CYS A 55 6.83 0.87 -0.91
CA CYS A 55 5.61 0.07 -0.97
C CYS A 55 5.89 -1.28 -1.66
N HIS A 56 6.08 -2.33 -0.87
CA HIS A 56 6.45 -3.66 -1.37
C HIS A 56 5.37 -4.33 -2.24
N CYS A 57 4.09 -4.00 -2.01
CA CYS A 57 2.98 -4.56 -2.81
C CYS A 57 2.71 -3.79 -4.10
N ASN A 58 3.43 -2.69 -4.36
CA ASN A 58 3.20 -1.78 -5.48
C ASN A 58 1.80 -1.13 -5.50
N LEU A 59 1.09 -1.04 -4.36
CA LEU A 59 -0.14 -0.24 -4.29
C LEU A 59 0.18 1.24 -4.55
N TYR A 60 1.25 1.73 -3.93
CA TYR A 60 1.79 3.06 -4.15
C TYR A 60 3.08 2.94 -4.97
N VAL A 61 3.19 3.72 -6.04
CA VAL A 61 4.36 3.76 -6.92
C VAL A 61 4.94 5.16 -6.91
N LYS A 62 6.27 5.26 -6.85
CA LYS A 62 6.96 6.54 -6.89
C LYS A 62 6.96 7.05 -8.33
N GLN A 63 6.51 8.29 -8.54
CA GLN A 63 6.67 8.96 -9.81
C GLN A 63 8.17 9.18 -10.07
N GLN A 64 8.60 8.95 -11.32
CA GLN A 64 9.97 9.24 -11.75
C GLN A 64 10.17 10.75 -11.94
#